data_AF-A0A6I4NP51-F1
#
_entry.id   AF-A0A6I4NP51-F1
#
_cell.length_a   1.000
_cell.length_b   1.000
_cell.length_c   1.000
_cell.angle_alpha   90.00
_cell.angle_beta   90.00
_cell.angle_gamma   90.00
#
_symmetry.space_group_name_H-M   'P 1'
#
loop_
_entity.id
_entity.type
_entity.pdbx_description
1 polymer ?
#
loop_
_entity_poly.entity_id
_entity_poly.type
_entity_poly.pdbx_seq_one_letter_code
_entity_poly.pdbx_strand_id
1 'polypeptide(L)'
;MKNSIKKTLCSFYFLFFVFLIGTFVACKSNSVPLSTKTEVNTVTTKVVVRDTVFEIKPDSSYYKSWLECIDGKVKIKGIPEIKLGNFLKPPNVSLFNNQLKVDCSTEAQRLFASWKDTYILENKQGEITIPVPYEKPLTYWQQTEIWCGRLFMVLVILGLIYFIYKLKKPI
;
A
#
# COMPACT_ATOMS: atom_id res chain seq x y z
N MET A 1 22.79 -72.49 34.63
CA MET A 1 21.79 -71.62 33.96
C MET A 1 21.85 -70.14 34.31
N LYS A 2 22.27 -69.73 35.52
CA LYS A 2 22.25 -68.31 35.97
C LYS A 2 23.17 -67.36 35.18
N ASN A 3 24.28 -67.85 34.64
CA ASN A 3 25.22 -67.04 33.84
C ASN A 3 24.73 -66.73 32.42
N SER A 4 23.91 -67.59 31.81
CA SER A 4 23.38 -67.35 30.45
C SER A 4 22.33 -66.23 30.46
N ILE A 5 21.44 -66.25 31.46
CA ILE A 5 20.41 -65.23 31.67
C ILE A 5 21.03 -63.86 32.01
N LYS A 6 22.09 -63.82 32.85
CA LYS A 6 22.81 -62.57 33.17
C LYS A 6 23.52 -61.97 31.94
N LYS A 7 24.10 -62.81 31.07
CA LYS A 7 24.73 -62.35 29.82
C LYS A 7 23.72 -61.79 28.82
N THR A 8 22.56 -62.43 28.66
CA THR A 8 21.48 -61.92 27.79
C THR A 8 20.86 -60.64 28.33
N LEU A 9 20.67 -60.53 29.65
CA LEU A 9 20.18 -59.32 30.30
C LEU A 9 21.17 -58.16 30.12
N CYS A 10 22.46 -58.38 30.37
CA CYS A 10 23.51 -57.36 30.21
C CYS A 10 23.64 -56.90 28.74
N SER A 11 23.57 -57.84 27.79
CA SER A 11 23.59 -57.52 26.36
C SER A 11 22.36 -56.70 25.92
N PHE A 12 21.20 -56.93 26.52
CA PHE A 12 19.98 -56.17 26.23
C PHE A 12 20.06 -54.73 26.76
N TYR A 13 20.57 -54.54 27.98
CA TYR A 13 20.83 -53.21 28.55
C TYR A 13 21.87 -52.42 27.74
N PHE A 14 22.91 -53.09 27.25
CA PHE A 14 23.92 -52.46 26.39
C PHE A 14 23.32 -51.97 25.05
N LEU A 15 22.51 -52.81 24.38
CA LEU A 15 21.82 -52.43 23.14
C LEU A 15 20.84 -51.27 23.36
N PHE A 16 20.11 -51.27 24.47
CA PHE A 16 19.19 -50.19 24.83
C PHE A 16 19.92 -48.87 25.10
N PHE A 17 21.07 -48.93 25.78
CA PHE A 17 21.90 -47.76 26.05
C PHE A 17 22.49 -47.14 24.78
N VAL A 18 22.97 -47.98 23.85
CA VAL A 18 23.47 -47.52 22.54
C VAL A 18 22.35 -46.87 21.70
N PHE A 19 21.14 -47.45 21.74
CA PHE A 19 19.97 -46.87 21.07
C PHE A 19 19.57 -45.51 21.63
N LEU A 20 19.55 -45.35 22.96
CA LEU A 20 19.27 -44.06 23.60
C LEU A 20 20.25 -42.98 23.16
N ILE A 21 21.55 -43.28 23.16
CA ILE A 21 22.59 -42.33 22.72
C ILE A 21 22.38 -41.92 21.25
N GLY A 22 22.03 -42.85 20.37
CA GLY A 22 21.76 -42.56 18.96
C GLY A 22 20.62 -41.56 18.73
N THR A 23 19.58 -41.60 19.57
CA THR A 23 18.44 -40.67 19.45
C THR A 23 18.75 -39.24 19.92
N PHE A 24 19.70 -39.06 20.84
CA PHE A 24 20.08 -37.72 21.32
C PHE A 24 20.96 -36.94 20.32
N VAL A 25 21.69 -37.62 19.42
CA VAL A 25 22.60 -36.98 18.45
C VAL A 25 21.86 -36.46 17.21
N ALA A 26 20.62 -36.88 16.97
CA ALA A 26 19.85 -36.50 15.77
C ALA A 26 19.15 -35.13 15.86
N CYS A 27 19.26 -34.42 16.99
CA CYS A 27 18.57 -33.14 17.20
C CYS A 27 19.30 -31.97 16.48
N LYS A 28 19.40 -32.01 15.15
CA LYS A 28 19.80 -30.86 14.35
C LYS A 28 18.54 -30.06 13.98
N SER A 29 18.28 -29.00 14.74
CA SER A 29 17.18 -28.05 14.49
C SER A 29 17.45 -27.32 13.17
N ASN A 30 16.82 -27.77 12.09
CA ASN A 30 16.84 -27.03 10.83
C ASN A 30 15.84 -25.87 10.96
N SER A 31 16.35 -24.65 11.08
CA SER A 31 15.53 -23.44 11.09
C SER A 31 14.67 -23.35 9.83
N VAL A 32 13.41 -22.97 10.02
CA VAL A 32 12.43 -22.72 8.97
C VAL A 32 12.96 -21.60 8.06
N PRO A 33 12.95 -21.74 6.72
CA PRO A 33 13.32 -20.65 5.83
C PRO A 33 12.26 -19.55 5.91
N LEU A 34 12.73 -18.33 6.13
CA LEU A 34 11.93 -17.11 6.17
C LEU A 34 11.36 -16.83 4.78
N SER A 35 10.06 -16.51 4.73
CA SER A 35 9.27 -16.31 3.50
C SER A 35 9.82 -15.21 2.58
N THR A 36 9.76 -15.46 1.28
CA THR A 36 10.02 -14.48 0.21
C THR A 36 8.89 -13.43 0.18
N LYS A 37 9.26 -12.15 0.30
CA LYS A 37 8.34 -11.01 0.24
C LYS A 37 7.88 -10.78 -1.21
N THR A 38 6.56 -10.68 -1.43
CA THR A 38 5.98 -10.18 -2.68
C THR A 38 5.40 -8.80 -2.39
N GLU A 39 6.04 -7.74 -2.90
CA GLU A 39 5.55 -6.37 -2.76
C GLU A 39 4.50 -6.09 -3.85
N VAL A 40 3.24 -5.83 -3.45
CA VAL A 40 2.20 -5.35 -4.36
C VAL A 40 1.83 -3.91 -3.98
N ASN A 41 2.39 -2.95 -4.70
CA ASN A 41 2.08 -1.53 -4.52
C ASN A 41 0.71 -1.21 -5.14
N THR A 42 -0.32 -1.03 -4.31
CA THR A 42 -1.64 -0.60 -4.77
C THR A 42 -1.76 0.92 -4.62
N VAL A 43 -1.57 1.67 -5.70
CA VAL A 43 -1.72 3.13 -5.71
C VAL A 43 -3.20 3.48 -5.86
N THR A 44 -3.81 4.09 -4.85
CA THR A 44 -5.19 4.58 -4.92
C THR A 44 -5.18 6.11 -5.04
N THR A 45 -5.50 6.62 -6.22
CA THR A 45 -5.63 8.07 -6.47
C THR A 45 -7.05 8.54 -6.15
N LYS A 46 -7.21 9.50 -5.24
CA LYS A 46 -8.49 10.16 -4.97
C LYS A 46 -8.45 11.58 -5.52
N VAL A 47 -9.41 11.93 -6.37
CA VAL A 47 -9.57 13.28 -6.95
C VAL A 47 -10.68 13.98 -6.19
N VAL A 48 -10.38 15.12 -5.57
CA VAL A 48 -11.37 15.95 -4.88
C VAL A 48 -11.57 17.24 -5.68
N VAL A 49 -12.82 17.50 -6.08
CA VAL A 49 -13.22 18.72 -6.78
C VAL A 49 -13.74 19.71 -5.74
N ARG A 50 -13.26 20.95 -5.76
CA ARG A 50 -13.72 22.02 -4.87
C ARG A 50 -14.19 23.22 -5.70
N ASP A 51 -15.37 23.72 -5.35
CA ASP A 51 -15.94 24.91 -5.95
C ASP A 51 -15.62 26.10 -5.05
N THR A 52 -14.91 27.10 -5.57
CA THR A 52 -14.59 28.34 -4.85
C THR A 52 -15.31 29.54 -5.46
N VAL A 53 -15.72 30.48 -4.61
CA VAL A 53 -16.32 31.74 -5.04
C VAL A 53 -15.22 32.80 -5.07
N PHE A 54 -14.98 33.41 -6.23
CA PHE A 54 -14.07 34.54 -6.36
C PHE A 54 -14.82 35.85 -6.17
N GLU A 55 -14.34 36.68 -5.24
CA GLU A 55 -14.87 38.01 -5.03
C GLU A 55 -14.19 38.99 -6.00
N ILE A 56 -14.92 39.44 -7.02
CA ILE A 56 -14.41 40.43 -7.97
C ILE A 56 -14.60 41.82 -7.38
N LYS A 57 -13.52 42.58 -7.25
CA LYS A 57 -13.60 43.99 -6.87
C LYS A 57 -14.26 44.80 -7.99
N PRO A 58 -15.19 45.72 -7.67
CA PRO A 58 -15.78 46.59 -8.67
C PRO A 58 -14.69 47.45 -9.34
N ASP A 59 -14.75 47.57 -10.67
CA ASP A 59 -13.85 48.40 -11.46
C ASP A 59 -14.65 49.47 -12.22
N SER A 60 -14.02 50.62 -12.46
CA SER A 60 -14.66 51.76 -13.15
C SER A 60 -13.65 52.47 -14.06
N SER A 61 -14.05 52.74 -15.30
CA SER A 61 -13.31 53.60 -16.24
C SER A 61 -14.08 54.91 -16.46
N TYR A 62 -13.35 56.00 -16.75
CA TYR A 62 -13.92 57.35 -16.82
C TYR A 62 -13.48 58.08 -18.09
N TYR A 63 -14.41 58.83 -18.69
CA TYR A 63 -14.18 59.69 -19.84
C TYR A 63 -14.83 61.06 -19.62
N LYS A 64 -14.06 62.13 -19.82
CA LYS A 64 -14.54 63.51 -19.72
C LYS A 64 -14.00 64.37 -20.85
N SER A 65 -14.88 65.12 -21.50
CA SER A 65 -14.51 66.06 -22.56
C SER A 65 -15.48 67.23 -22.63
N TRP A 66 -15.03 68.35 -23.17
CA TRP A 66 -15.88 69.49 -23.47
C TRP A 66 -16.50 69.32 -24.86
N LEU A 67 -17.79 69.64 -24.99
CA LEU A 67 -18.52 69.58 -26.25
C LEU A 67 -18.82 71.01 -26.72
N GLU A 68 -18.53 71.29 -27.98
CA GLU A 68 -18.84 72.57 -28.62
C GLU A 68 -19.77 72.38 -29.81
N CYS A 69 -20.69 73.32 -29.99
CA CYS A 69 -21.53 73.37 -31.17
C CYS A 69 -20.93 74.37 -32.16
N ILE A 70 -20.54 73.87 -33.34
CA ILE A 70 -20.05 74.69 -34.44
C ILE A 70 -20.95 74.40 -35.64
N ASP A 71 -21.65 75.42 -36.14
CA ASP A 71 -22.56 75.34 -37.29
C ASP A 71 -23.66 74.26 -37.14
N GLY A 72 -24.27 74.18 -35.96
CA GLY A 72 -25.33 73.20 -35.65
C GLY A 72 -24.85 71.76 -35.45
N LYS A 73 -23.55 71.49 -35.57
CA LYS A 73 -22.93 70.18 -35.36
C LYS A 73 -22.11 70.18 -34.06
N VAL A 74 -22.31 69.17 -33.23
CA VAL A 74 -21.53 68.98 -32.00
C VAL A 74 -20.14 68.45 -32.38
N LYS A 75 -19.08 68.97 -31.75
CA LYS A 75 -17.69 68.52 -31.87
C LYS A 75 -17.06 68.45 -30.48
N ILE A 76 -16.11 67.53 -30.31
CA ILE A 76 -15.35 67.39 -29.07
C ILE A 76 -14.23 68.43 -29.09
N LYS A 77 -14.16 69.28 -28.06
CA LYS A 77 -13.14 70.32 -27.93
C LYS A 77 -12.04 69.88 -26.96
N GLY A 78 -10.80 69.97 -27.44
CA GLY A 78 -9.60 69.74 -26.64
C GLY A 78 -9.24 68.26 -26.47
N ILE A 79 -8.28 68.01 -25.59
CA ILE A 79 -7.78 66.66 -25.27
C ILE A 79 -8.69 66.08 -24.19
N PRO A 80 -9.34 64.93 -24.41
CA PRO A 80 -10.21 64.31 -23.41
C PRO A 80 -9.39 63.77 -22.23
N GLU A 81 -9.95 63.89 -21.02
CA GLU A 81 -9.40 63.23 -19.83
C GLU A 81 -9.93 61.79 -19.79
N ILE A 82 -9.00 60.83 -19.89
CA ILE A 82 -9.31 59.40 -19.90
C ILE A 82 -8.64 58.76 -18.70
N LYS A 83 -9.41 58.08 -17.85
CA LYS A 83 -8.87 57.23 -16.79
C LYS A 83 -9.20 55.78 -17.06
N LEU A 84 -8.15 54.96 -17.01
CA LEU A 84 -8.24 53.51 -17.15
C LEU A 84 -8.67 52.90 -15.81
N GLY A 85 -9.56 51.91 -15.88
CA GLY A 85 -9.78 50.99 -14.77
C GLY A 85 -8.66 49.95 -14.68
N ASN A 86 -8.69 49.08 -13.68
CA ASN A 86 -7.71 48.00 -13.58
C ASN A 86 -7.91 46.92 -14.64
N PHE A 87 -9.17 46.66 -15.02
CA PHE A 87 -9.58 45.63 -15.97
C PHE A 87 -10.41 46.21 -17.13
N LEU A 88 -11.05 47.37 -16.94
CA LEU A 88 -11.81 48.06 -17.96
C LEU A 88 -10.90 48.84 -18.91
N LYS A 89 -11.06 48.56 -20.21
CA LYS A 89 -10.41 49.30 -21.31
C LYS A 89 -10.92 50.75 -21.33
N PRO A 90 -10.14 51.70 -21.91
CA PRO A 90 -10.59 53.08 -21.99
C PRO A 90 -11.88 53.15 -22.81
N PRO A 91 -12.88 53.96 -22.39
CA PRO A 91 -14.14 54.07 -23.11
C PRO A 91 -13.91 54.54 -24.55
N ASN A 92 -14.52 53.85 -25.51
CA ASN A 92 -14.53 54.27 -26.91
C ASN A 92 -15.68 55.25 -27.11
N VAL A 93 -15.34 56.48 -27.52
CA VAL A 93 -16.30 57.56 -27.68
C VAL A 93 -16.42 57.90 -29.15
N SER A 94 -17.63 57.74 -29.68
CA SER A 94 -17.96 58.11 -31.05
C SER A 94 -19.12 59.10 -31.07
N LEU A 95 -19.03 60.09 -31.95
CA LEU A 95 -20.04 61.13 -32.12
C LEU A 95 -20.63 61.00 -33.53
N PHE A 96 -21.87 60.52 -33.62
CA PHE A 96 -22.58 60.33 -34.89
C PHE A 96 -23.91 61.07 -34.84
N ASN A 97 -24.19 61.94 -35.83
CA ASN A 97 -25.46 62.69 -35.94
C ASN A 97 -25.87 63.41 -34.64
N ASN A 98 -24.93 64.11 -34.00
CA ASN A 98 -25.11 64.81 -32.72
C ASN A 98 -25.46 63.90 -31.52
N GLN A 99 -25.36 62.57 -31.67
CA GLN A 99 -25.51 61.61 -30.59
C GLN A 99 -24.13 61.13 -30.13
N LEU A 100 -23.89 61.24 -28.82
CA LEU A 100 -22.67 60.75 -28.18
C LEU A 100 -22.86 59.29 -27.78
N LYS A 101 -22.09 58.38 -28.39
CA LYS A 101 -22.05 56.97 -28.03
C LYS A 101 -20.77 56.67 -27.28
N VAL A 102 -20.91 56.15 -26.06
CA VAL A 102 -19.80 55.77 -25.18
C VAL A 102 -19.89 54.26 -24.97
N ASP A 103 -19.00 53.52 -25.62
CA ASP A 103 -18.92 52.06 -25.50
C ASP A 103 -17.71 51.69 -24.63
N CYS A 104 -17.94 50.89 -23.59
CA CYS A 104 -16.85 50.28 -22.81
C CYS A 104 -16.86 48.77 -23.05
N SER A 105 -15.76 48.24 -23.59
CA SER A 105 -15.59 46.80 -23.81
C SER A 105 -14.64 46.23 -22.75
N THR A 106 -15.10 45.22 -22.02
CA THR A 106 -14.21 44.35 -21.24
C THR A 106 -14.18 42.98 -21.89
N GLU A 107 -13.05 42.30 -21.76
CA GLU A 107 -13.02 40.87 -22.05
C GLU A 107 -13.94 40.16 -21.06
N ALA A 108 -14.68 39.15 -21.54
CA ALA A 108 -15.54 38.37 -20.67
C ALA A 108 -14.67 37.74 -19.59
N GLN A 109 -14.80 38.20 -18.35
CA GLN A 109 -14.18 37.57 -17.19
C GLN A 109 -14.89 36.24 -16.97
N ARG A 110 -14.48 35.22 -17.74
CA ARG A 110 -14.93 33.85 -17.57
C ARG A 110 -14.32 33.33 -16.27
N LEU A 111 -15.00 33.57 -15.15
CA LEU A 111 -14.67 32.98 -13.86
C LEU A 111 -14.96 31.48 -13.92
N PHE A 112 -13.96 30.67 -14.25
CA PHE A 112 -14.01 29.22 -14.05
C PHE A 112 -13.20 28.86 -12.82
N ALA A 113 -13.89 28.68 -11.71
CA ALA A 113 -13.32 28.38 -10.40
C ALA A 113 -13.30 26.88 -10.11
N SER A 114 -12.81 26.06 -11.05
CA SER A 114 -12.68 24.62 -10.83
C SER A 114 -11.24 24.29 -10.46
N TRP A 115 -10.93 24.19 -9.17
CA TRP A 115 -9.66 23.66 -8.71
C TRP A 115 -9.78 22.12 -8.59
N LYS A 116 -8.85 21.37 -9.19
CA LYS A 116 -8.71 19.92 -8.99
C LYS A 116 -7.50 19.59 -8.14
N ASP A 117 -7.72 19.12 -6.91
CA ASP A 117 -6.67 18.60 -6.05
C ASP A 117 -6.52 17.09 -6.26
N THR A 118 -5.33 16.66 -6.69
CA THR A 118 -4.99 15.23 -6.81
C THR A 118 -4.14 14.84 -5.61
N TYR A 119 -4.73 14.10 -4.68
CA TYR A 119 -3.98 13.53 -3.56
C TYR A 119 -3.64 12.07 -3.87
N ILE A 120 -2.35 11.79 -4.02
CA ILE A 120 -1.82 10.43 -4.09
C ILE A 120 -1.64 9.96 -2.64
N LEU A 121 -2.56 9.14 -2.16
CA LEU A 121 -2.40 8.47 -0.88
C LEU A 121 -1.48 7.27 -1.11
N GLU A 122 -0.18 7.48 -0.95
CA GLU A 122 0.78 6.40 -0.72
C GLU A 122 0.54 5.84 0.68
N ASN A 123 -0.47 4.98 0.81
CA ASN A 123 -0.58 4.19 2.00
C ASN A 123 0.58 3.19 1.95
N LYS A 124 1.68 3.50 2.64
CA LYS A 124 2.59 2.46 3.13
C LYS A 124 1.80 1.70 4.21
N GLN A 125 0.80 0.95 3.79
CA GLN A 125 0.39 -0.21 4.54
C GLN A 125 1.63 -1.09 4.49
N GLY A 126 2.48 -0.94 5.51
CA GLY A 126 3.39 -1.99 5.87
C GLY A 126 2.50 -3.20 6.05
N GLU A 127 2.46 -4.04 5.03
CA GLU A 127 1.82 -5.31 5.12
C GLU A 127 2.56 -5.99 6.26
N ILE A 128 1.92 -6.07 7.42
CA ILE A 128 2.32 -7.03 8.43
C ILE A 128 1.92 -8.36 7.80
N THR A 129 2.72 -8.83 6.84
CA THR A 129 2.74 -10.24 6.47
C THR A 129 3.22 -10.93 7.72
N ILE A 130 2.27 -11.33 8.56
CA ILE A 130 2.48 -12.36 9.55
C ILE A 130 3.12 -13.49 8.76
N PRO A 131 4.37 -13.90 9.06
CA PRO A 131 4.96 -15.04 8.38
C PRO A 131 4.06 -16.23 8.73
N VAL A 132 3.13 -16.56 7.84
CA VAL A 132 2.30 -17.75 8.01
C VAL A 132 3.32 -18.89 8.00
N PRO A 133 3.45 -19.63 9.11
CA PRO A 133 4.36 -20.76 9.13
C PRO A 133 3.83 -21.75 8.11
N TYR A 134 4.44 -21.79 6.92
CA TYR A 134 4.14 -22.82 5.96
C TYR A 134 4.74 -24.11 6.48
N GLU A 135 3.88 -25.04 6.88
CA GLU A 135 4.29 -26.39 7.22
C GLU A 135 4.90 -27.00 5.96
N LYS A 136 6.22 -27.18 5.96
CA LYS A 136 6.88 -27.90 4.87
C LYS A 136 6.28 -29.31 4.82
N PRO A 137 5.79 -29.79 3.66
CA PRO A 137 5.40 -31.18 3.54
C PRO A 137 6.62 -32.05 3.87
N LEU A 138 6.39 -33.14 4.61
CA LEU A 138 7.46 -34.07 4.95
C LEU A 138 8.10 -34.58 3.65
N THR A 139 9.43 -34.50 3.58
CA THR A 139 10.17 -35.05 2.45
C THR A 139 9.93 -36.57 2.41
N TYR A 140 9.85 -37.16 1.22
CA TYR A 140 9.68 -38.63 1.07
C TYR A 140 10.67 -39.45 1.92
N TRP A 141 11.91 -38.98 2.05
CA TRP A 141 12.93 -39.58 2.92
C TRP A 141 12.58 -39.51 4.40
N GLN A 142 12.11 -38.36 4.89
CA GLN A 142 11.69 -38.17 6.28
C GLN A 142 10.46 -39.05 6.60
N GLN A 143 9.52 -39.13 5.67
CA GLN A 143 8.36 -40.00 5.80
C GLN A 143 8.77 -41.48 5.91
N THR A 144 9.78 -41.89 5.14
CA THR A 144 10.32 -43.25 5.16
C THR A 144 11.02 -43.55 6.49
N GLU A 145 11.82 -42.61 7.00
CA GLU A 145 12.51 -42.74 8.30
C GLU A 145 11.51 -42.89 9.46
N ILE A 146 10.45 -42.07 9.48
CA ILE A 146 9.37 -42.16 10.49
C ILE A 146 8.69 -43.53 10.43
N TRP A 147 8.44 -44.05 9.23
CA TRP A 147 7.80 -45.35 9.05
C TRP A 147 8.72 -46.51 9.52
N CYS A 148 10.01 -46.43 9.21
CA CYS A 148 11.02 -47.36 9.72
C CYS A 148 11.13 -47.33 11.24
N GLY A 149 11.13 -46.13 11.85
CA GLY A 149 11.15 -45.97 13.31
C GLY A 149 9.92 -46.57 13.98
N ARG A 150 8.72 -46.40 13.39
CA ARG A 150 7.48 -47.03 13.86
C ARG A 150 7.55 -48.55 13.81
N LEU A 151 8.05 -49.12 12.71
CA LEU A 151 8.24 -50.57 12.57
C LEU A 151 9.22 -51.10 13.63
N PHE A 152 10.32 -50.40 13.85
CA PHE A 152 11.31 -50.76 14.86
C PHE A 152 10.71 -50.77 16.28
N MET A 153 9.92 -49.75 16.65
CA MET A 153 9.25 -49.70 17.96
C MET A 153 8.32 -50.90 18.19
N VAL A 154 7.57 -51.33 17.16
CA VAL A 154 6.72 -52.53 17.25
C VAL A 154 7.57 -53.78 17.51
N LEU A 155 8.69 -53.94 16.81
CA LEU A 155 9.59 -55.08 17.01
C LEU A 155 10.20 -55.11 18.42
N VAL A 156 10.57 -53.94 18.98
CA VAL A 156 11.07 -53.83 20.35
C VAL A 156 10.01 -54.26 21.35
N ILE A 157 8.76 -53.81 21.19
CA ILE A 157 7.64 -54.19 22.07
C ILE A 157 7.40 -55.71 22.03
N LEU A 158 7.36 -56.30 20.83
CA LEU A 158 7.20 -57.76 20.67
C LEU A 158 8.37 -58.52 21.29
N GLY A 159 9.60 -58.03 21.13
CA GLY A 159 10.80 -58.60 21.75
C GLY A 159 10.77 -58.54 23.28
N LEU A 160 10.31 -57.43 23.86
CA LEU A 160 10.14 -57.28 25.31
C LEU A 160 9.07 -58.23 25.85
N ILE A 161 7.93 -58.34 25.16
CA ILE A 161 6.85 -59.27 25.51
C ILE A 161 7.38 -60.70 25.50
N TYR A 162 8.07 -61.11 24.43
CA TYR A 162 8.69 -62.42 24.31
C TYR A 162 9.72 -62.69 25.42
N PHE A 163 10.55 -61.69 25.75
CA PHE A 163 11.53 -61.79 26.83
C PHE A 163 10.87 -61.96 28.21
N ILE A 164 9.80 -61.21 28.50
CA ILE A 164 9.02 -61.36 29.74
C ILE A 164 8.35 -62.73 29.81
N TYR A 165 7.77 -63.22 28.70
CA TYR A 165 7.20 -64.57 28.64
C TYR A 165 8.27 -65.64 28.88
N LYS A 166 9.47 -65.47 28.34
CA LYS A 166 10.61 -66.37 28.56
C LYS A 166 11.09 -66.35 30.02
N LEU A 167 11.04 -65.19 30.69
CA LEU A 167 11.35 -65.07 32.12
C LEU A 167 10.25 -65.66 33.02
N LYS A 168 8.98 -65.58 32.61
CA LYS A 168 7.83 -66.12 33.34
C LYS A 168 7.59 -67.62 33.13
N LYS A 169 8.19 -68.25 32.11
CA LYS A 169 8.26 -69.72 32.00
C LYS A 169 9.54 -70.22 32.67
N PRO A 170 9.52 -70.64 33.94
CA PRO A 170 10.64 -71.35 34.54
C PRO A 170 10.64 -72.80 34.02
N ILE A 171 11.36 -73.06 32.94
CA ILE A 171 11.87 -74.39 32.57
C ILE A 171 13.36 -74.23 32.25
#